data_AF-A0A0Q4GZL4-F1
#
_entry.id   AF-A0A0Q4GZL4-F1
#
_cell.length_a   1.000
_cell.length_b   1.000
_cell.length_c   1.000
_cell.angle_alpha   90.00
_cell.angle_beta   90.00
_cell.angle_gamma   90.00
#
_symmetry.space_group_name_H-M   'P 1'
#
loop_
_entity.id
_entity.type
_entity.pdbx_description
1 polymer ?
#
loop_
_entity_poly.entity_id
_entity_poly.type
_entity_poly.pdbx_seq_one_letter_code
_entity_poly.pdbx_strand_id
1 'polypeptide(L)'
;MRTAFPEARPDADVFWFRRRDFLRSAAAWTAAGGTAAQAQSRGNIVALQGDVLRNGQRLSPDATIVTGDTLQTGPGSSLVFVIGGDAFRMRPESHLVVERGATLHTVSLLRLATGAVTSVWSRGPQRAILTPTLTAGIRGTGVYTQVYGGENPRTYFCNCYGTVDLVAGTDKLTSRADYHQPFWSQRDPVDGTGRQLLPAPPMNHSDEELEVLARLVRQRTAWQVAGRTGAKDGLGQLDPVPGMQHPALRARPPSAAR
;
A
#
# COMPACT_ATOMS: atom_id res chain seq x y z
N MET A 1 -9.41 -18.68 22.52
CA MET A 1 -8.75 -19.22 21.32
C MET A 1 -7.86 -18.12 20.76
N ARG A 2 -6.53 -18.21 20.92
CA ARG A 2 -5.61 -17.18 20.39
C ARG A 2 -5.74 -17.17 18.87
N THR A 3 -6.35 -16.14 18.29
CA THR A 3 -6.34 -15.99 16.84
C THR A 3 -4.92 -15.64 16.42
N ALA A 4 -4.14 -16.64 16.01
CA ALA A 4 -2.80 -16.43 15.49
C ALA A 4 -2.89 -15.46 14.31
N PHE A 5 -2.05 -14.43 14.31
CA PHE A 5 -1.87 -13.59 13.12
C PHE A 5 -1.30 -14.48 12.01
N PRO A 6 -1.76 -14.32 10.75
CA PRO A 6 -1.18 -15.07 9.65
C PRO A 6 0.32 -14.76 9.57
N GLU A 7 1.13 -15.82 9.45
CA GLU A 7 2.57 -15.70 9.29
C GLU A 7 2.93 -15.06 7.94
N ALA A 8 4.15 -14.53 7.84
CA ALA A 8 4.70 -14.04 6.58
C ALA A 8 4.60 -15.14 5.52
N ARG A 9 3.99 -14.83 4.37
CA ARG A 9 3.93 -15.82 3.28
C ARG A 9 5.31 -15.92 2.63
N PRO A 10 5.83 -17.13 2.36
CA PRO A 10 7.09 -17.28 1.64
C PRO A 10 7.00 -16.75 0.20
N ASP A 11 8.15 -16.25 -0.24
CA ASP A 11 8.36 -15.14 -1.15
C ASP A 11 8.32 -15.47 -2.66
N ALA A 12 7.45 -16.37 -3.16
CA ALA A 12 7.21 -16.50 -4.62
C ALA A 12 6.90 -15.12 -5.26
N ASP A 13 6.30 -14.29 -4.43
CA ASP A 13 5.79 -12.94 -4.63
C ASP A 13 6.78 -11.82 -4.24
N VAL A 14 8.03 -12.15 -3.86
CA VAL A 14 9.19 -11.24 -3.83
C VAL A 14 10.20 -11.67 -4.90
N PHE A 15 10.28 -12.95 -5.23
CA PHE A 15 11.01 -13.46 -6.39
C PHE A 15 10.51 -12.87 -7.71
N TRP A 16 9.24 -12.49 -7.83
CA TRP A 16 8.74 -11.80 -9.02
C TRP A 16 9.35 -10.39 -9.23
N PHE A 17 9.71 -9.62 -8.19
CA PHE A 17 10.45 -8.36 -8.38
C PHE A 17 11.85 -8.62 -8.91
N ARG A 18 12.43 -9.76 -8.53
CA ARG A 18 13.67 -10.27 -9.14
C ARG A 18 13.43 -10.90 -10.51
N ARG A 19 12.17 -11.15 -10.92
CA ARG A 19 11.85 -11.68 -12.24
C ARG A 19 12.13 -10.56 -13.23
N ARG A 20 13.10 -10.83 -14.10
CA ARG A 20 13.69 -9.88 -15.05
C ARG A 20 12.63 -9.10 -15.82
N ASP A 21 11.45 -9.67 -16.05
CA ASP A 21 10.37 -9.08 -16.84
C ASP A 21 9.76 -7.81 -16.22
N PHE A 22 9.56 -7.75 -14.91
CA PHE A 22 9.06 -6.53 -14.27
C PHE A 22 10.11 -5.42 -14.27
N LEU A 23 11.34 -5.73 -13.86
CA LEU A 23 12.44 -4.75 -13.88
C LEU A 23 12.70 -4.25 -15.31
N ARG A 24 12.60 -5.13 -16.32
CA ARG A 24 12.65 -4.75 -17.74
C ARG A 24 11.50 -3.83 -18.12
N SER A 25 10.28 -4.14 -17.69
CA SER A 25 9.10 -3.31 -17.99
C SER A 25 9.20 -1.93 -17.33
N ALA A 26 9.61 -1.87 -16.06
CA ALA A 26 9.83 -0.62 -15.34
C ALA A 26 11.00 0.19 -15.92
N ALA A 27 12.09 -0.48 -16.30
CA ALA A 27 13.23 0.17 -16.95
C ALA A 27 12.86 0.68 -18.35
N ALA A 28 12.12 -0.10 -19.15
CA ALA A 28 11.62 0.31 -20.45
C ALA A 28 10.66 1.49 -20.34
N TRP A 29 9.75 1.46 -19.36
CA TRP A 29 8.85 2.58 -19.06
C TRP A 29 9.62 3.86 -18.74
N THR A 30 10.61 3.76 -17.85
CA THR A 30 11.45 4.89 -17.45
C THR A 30 12.30 5.41 -18.62
N ALA A 31 12.91 4.52 -19.40
CA ALA A 31 13.78 4.84 -20.53
C ALA A 31 13.01 5.42 -21.73
N ALA A 32 11.78 4.97 -21.96
CA ALA A 32 10.88 5.52 -22.97
C ALA A 32 10.35 6.93 -22.59
N GLY A 33 10.85 7.50 -21.50
CA GLY A 33 10.43 8.81 -21.02
C GLY A 33 9.04 8.80 -20.40
N GLY A 34 8.50 7.63 -20.02
CA GLY A 34 7.18 7.48 -19.42
C GLY A 34 6.95 8.49 -18.28
N THR A 35 6.34 9.63 -18.61
CA THR A 35 5.84 10.60 -17.66
C THR A 35 4.37 10.29 -17.38
N ALA A 36 3.84 10.73 -16.24
CA ALA A 36 2.40 10.75 -16.02
C ALA A 36 1.64 11.42 -17.19
N ALA A 37 2.23 12.47 -17.76
CA ALA A 37 1.71 13.20 -18.91
C ALA A 37 1.74 12.41 -20.24
N GLN A 38 2.72 11.54 -20.46
CA GLN A 38 2.79 10.67 -21.65
C GLN A 38 2.03 9.35 -21.46
N ALA A 39 1.88 8.86 -20.23
CA ALA A 39 1.03 7.72 -19.88
C ALA A 39 -0.44 7.96 -20.27
N GLN A 40 -0.89 9.22 -20.23
CA GLN A 40 -2.21 9.61 -20.72
C GLN A 40 -2.38 9.46 -22.24
N SER A 41 -1.30 9.29 -23.01
CA SER A 41 -1.36 9.17 -24.48
C SER A 41 -1.12 7.74 -25.02
N ARG A 42 -0.59 6.81 -24.21
CA ARG A 42 -0.26 5.43 -24.63
C ARG A 42 -0.74 4.33 -23.68
N GLY A 43 -1.60 4.65 -22.72
CA GLY A 43 -1.96 3.76 -21.61
C GLY A 43 -1.02 3.97 -20.42
N ASN A 44 -1.53 3.69 -19.22
CA ASN A 44 -0.84 3.92 -17.95
C ASN A 44 -0.57 2.63 -17.17
N ILE A 45 -0.62 1.50 -17.88
CA ILE A 45 -0.25 0.18 -17.39
C ILE A 45 1.25 -0.01 -17.62
N VAL A 46 1.98 -0.28 -16.56
CA VAL A 46 3.44 -0.51 -16.59
C VAL A 46 3.75 -2.00 -16.73
N ALA A 47 2.95 -2.85 -16.07
CA ALA A 47 3.06 -4.30 -16.20
C ALA A 47 1.70 -4.95 -15.94
N LEU A 48 1.37 -5.97 -16.72
CA LEU A 48 0.17 -6.78 -16.57
C LEU A 48 0.56 -8.24 -16.72
N GLN A 49 0.21 -9.05 -15.73
CA GLN A 49 0.43 -10.49 -15.76
C GLN A 49 -0.81 -11.25 -15.29
N GLY A 50 -1.17 -12.30 -16.02
CA GLY A 50 -2.29 -13.18 -15.68
C GLY A 50 -3.64 -12.57 -16.01
N ASP A 51 -4.66 -13.04 -15.29
CA ASP A 51 -6.05 -12.62 -15.48
C ASP A 51 -6.34 -11.40 -14.61
N VAL A 52 -6.44 -10.26 -15.29
CA VAL A 52 -6.80 -8.98 -14.69
C VAL A 52 -8.08 -8.49 -15.33
N LEU A 53 -9.06 -8.13 -14.50
CA LEU A 53 -10.31 -7.54 -14.95
C LEU A 53 -10.36 -6.05 -14.59
N ARG A 54 -10.95 -5.26 -15.49
CA ARG A 54 -11.38 -3.89 -15.27
C ARG A 54 -12.87 -3.80 -15.55
N ASN A 55 -13.63 -3.37 -14.55
CA ASN A 55 -15.09 -3.24 -14.64
C ASN A 55 -15.77 -4.54 -15.13
N GLY A 56 -15.26 -5.69 -14.68
CA GLY A 56 -15.76 -7.02 -15.06
C GLY A 56 -15.29 -7.54 -16.43
N GLN A 57 -14.54 -6.75 -17.21
CA GLN A 57 -14.01 -7.16 -18.50
C GLN A 57 -12.50 -7.39 -18.44
N ARG A 58 -11.97 -8.28 -19.29
CA ARG A 58 -10.52 -8.53 -19.34
C ARG A 58 -9.75 -7.26 -19.68
N LEU A 59 -8.77 -6.92 -18.87
CA LEU A 59 -7.95 -5.74 -19.05
C LEU A 59 -6.94 -5.97 -20.18
N SER A 60 -6.97 -5.09 -21.18
CA SER A 60 -5.99 -5.08 -22.26
C SER A 60 -4.74 -4.30 -21.85
N PRO A 61 -3.51 -4.70 -22.26
CA PRO A 61 -2.28 -3.98 -21.92
C PRO A 61 -2.20 -2.52 -22.43
N ASP A 62 -2.91 -2.19 -23.50
CA ASP A 62 -3.03 -0.84 -24.10
C ASP A 62 -4.15 0.00 -23.45
N ALA A 63 -4.93 -0.57 -22.53
CA ALA A 63 -5.97 0.16 -21.84
C ALA A 63 -5.39 1.25 -20.92
N THR A 64 -6.22 2.27 -20.66
CA THR A 64 -5.93 3.30 -19.65
C THR A 64 -6.85 3.12 -18.45
N ILE A 65 -6.26 2.87 -17.28
CA ILE A 65 -6.95 2.84 -15.99
C ILE A 65 -7.20 4.29 -15.54
N VAL A 66 -8.43 4.58 -15.15
CA VAL A 66 -8.85 5.91 -14.69
C VAL A 66 -9.62 5.80 -13.38
N THR A 67 -9.81 6.92 -12.71
CA THR A 67 -10.66 6.93 -11.52
C THR A 67 -12.12 6.60 -11.86
N GLY A 68 -12.75 5.81 -11.02
CA GLY A 68 -14.04 5.15 -11.22
C GLY A 68 -13.89 3.67 -11.60
N ASP A 69 -12.70 3.21 -12.00
CA ASP A 69 -12.50 1.81 -12.34
C ASP A 69 -12.49 0.89 -11.12
N THR A 70 -13.09 -0.29 -11.31
CA THR A 70 -12.91 -1.45 -10.45
C THR A 70 -11.93 -2.40 -11.11
N LEU A 71 -10.86 -2.73 -10.40
CA LEU A 71 -9.78 -3.60 -10.85
C LEU A 71 -9.78 -4.89 -10.03
N GLN A 72 -9.60 -6.02 -10.69
CA GLN A 72 -9.57 -7.34 -10.06
C GLN A 72 -8.40 -8.15 -10.61
N THR A 73 -7.62 -8.79 -9.75
CA THR A 73 -6.55 -9.73 -10.14
C THR A 73 -6.92 -11.14 -9.70
N GLY A 74 -6.76 -12.12 -10.60
CA GLY A 74 -6.95 -13.54 -10.28
C GLY A 74 -5.74 -14.17 -9.55
N PRO A 75 -5.79 -15.49 -9.31
CA PRO A 75 -4.64 -16.25 -8.80
C PRO A 75 -3.41 -16.08 -9.71
N GLY A 76 -2.22 -15.92 -9.11
CA GLY A 76 -0.96 -15.72 -9.85
C GLY A 76 -0.90 -14.48 -10.73
N SER A 77 -1.90 -13.58 -10.64
CA SER A 77 -2.02 -12.40 -11.49
C SER A 77 -1.52 -11.15 -10.77
N SER A 78 -1.00 -10.18 -11.52
CA SER A 78 -0.53 -8.91 -10.96
C SER A 78 -0.70 -7.77 -11.96
N LEU A 79 -0.85 -6.57 -11.41
CA LEU A 79 -1.02 -5.36 -12.20
C LEU A 79 -0.19 -4.23 -11.59
N VAL A 80 0.58 -3.53 -12.41
CA VAL A 80 1.29 -2.30 -12.05
C VAL A 80 0.84 -1.19 -12.97
N PHE A 81 0.42 -0.07 -12.39
CA PHE A 81 -0.10 1.06 -13.14
C PHE A 81 0.18 2.38 -12.42
N VAL A 82 0.11 3.47 -13.17
CA VAL A 82 0.34 4.83 -12.68
C VAL A 82 -0.87 5.71 -12.95
N ILE A 83 -1.26 6.58 -12.02
CA ILE A 83 -2.31 7.58 -12.25
C ILE A 83 -1.81 8.91 -11.69
N GLY A 84 -1.66 9.91 -12.55
CA GLY A 84 -1.05 11.18 -12.15
C GLY A 84 0.35 10.94 -11.56
N GLY A 85 0.62 11.48 -10.37
CA GLY A 85 1.89 11.32 -9.66
C GLY A 85 2.00 10.07 -8.78
N ASP A 86 1.06 9.12 -8.90
CA ASP A 86 0.94 7.98 -7.99
C ASP A 86 1.13 6.66 -8.74
N ALA A 87 1.78 5.69 -8.08
CA ALA A 87 2.08 4.37 -8.64
C ALA A 87 1.53 3.27 -7.74
N PHE A 88 0.95 2.25 -8.37
CA PHE A 88 0.24 1.19 -7.67
C PHE A 88 0.68 -0.17 -8.20
N ARG A 89 0.77 -1.14 -7.30
CA ARG A 89 0.86 -2.55 -7.64
C ARG A 89 -0.21 -3.34 -6.92
N MET A 90 -1.05 -4.02 -7.68
CA MET A 90 -1.98 -5.03 -7.17
C MET A 90 -1.33 -6.42 -7.18
N ARG A 91 -1.47 -7.11 -6.05
CA ARG A 91 -1.03 -8.49 -5.83
C ARG A 91 -2.09 -9.48 -6.36
N PRO A 92 -1.83 -10.80 -6.39
CA PRO A 92 -2.87 -11.78 -6.71
C PRO A 92 -4.11 -11.63 -5.82
N GLU A 93 -5.25 -12.04 -6.34
CA GLU A 93 -6.53 -12.13 -5.61
C GLU A 93 -6.99 -10.79 -4.99
N SER A 94 -6.71 -9.68 -5.68
CA SER A 94 -7.01 -8.34 -5.20
C SER A 94 -8.25 -7.76 -5.85
N HIS A 95 -9.06 -7.06 -5.06
CA HIS A 95 -10.25 -6.34 -5.50
C HIS A 95 -10.15 -4.87 -5.06
N LEU A 96 -9.90 -3.97 -6.02
CA LEU A 96 -9.59 -2.57 -5.77
C LEU A 96 -10.51 -1.67 -6.58
N VAL A 97 -11.17 -0.72 -5.92
CA VAL A 97 -11.83 0.40 -6.60
C VAL A 97 -10.94 1.64 -6.48
N VAL A 98 -10.66 2.26 -7.63
CA VAL A 98 -9.95 3.54 -7.69
C VAL A 98 -10.99 4.64 -7.71
N GLU A 99 -11.35 5.21 -6.57
CA GLU A 99 -12.45 6.18 -6.50
C GLU A 99 -12.05 7.55 -7.08
N ARG A 100 -13.07 8.25 -7.62
CA ARG A 100 -12.92 9.57 -8.26
C ARG A 100 -12.58 10.64 -7.23
N GLY A 101 -11.51 11.39 -7.50
CA GLY A 101 -11.24 12.66 -6.84
C GLY A 101 -11.91 13.83 -7.55
N ALA A 102 -11.41 15.03 -7.28
CA ALA A 102 -11.89 16.26 -7.91
C ALA A 102 -11.71 16.26 -9.45
N THR A 103 -10.80 15.43 -9.98
CA THR A 103 -10.57 15.23 -11.41
C THR A 103 -10.45 13.74 -11.76
N LEU A 104 -10.60 13.40 -13.05
CA LEU A 104 -10.44 12.04 -13.59
C LEU A 104 -9.02 11.44 -13.41
N HIS A 105 -8.03 12.28 -13.11
CA HIS A 105 -6.62 11.92 -13.00
C HIS A 105 -6.07 12.03 -11.58
N THR A 106 -6.93 12.35 -10.61
CA THR A 106 -6.58 12.42 -9.20
C THR A 106 -7.29 11.29 -8.47
N VAL A 107 -6.52 10.30 -8.02
CA VAL A 107 -7.03 9.29 -7.09
C VAL A 107 -7.30 10.00 -5.76
N SER A 108 -8.55 10.10 -5.34
CA SER A 108 -8.90 10.56 -3.99
C SER A 108 -8.82 9.42 -2.99
N LEU A 109 -9.20 8.22 -3.42
CA LEU A 109 -9.45 7.12 -2.53
C LEU A 109 -9.21 5.79 -3.25
N LEU A 110 -8.50 4.88 -2.58
CA LEU A 110 -8.49 3.46 -2.92
C LEU A 110 -9.39 2.70 -1.96
N ARG A 111 -10.34 1.93 -2.47
CA ARG A 111 -11.11 0.97 -1.67
C ARG A 111 -10.64 -0.44 -1.97
N LEU A 112 -9.90 -1.03 -1.05
CA LEU A 112 -9.39 -2.39 -1.16
C LEU A 112 -10.31 -3.34 -0.38
N ALA A 113 -11.00 -4.24 -1.09
CA ALA A 113 -11.93 -5.19 -0.47
C ALA A 113 -11.23 -6.51 -0.09
N THR A 114 -10.32 -7.01 -0.92
CA THR A 114 -9.53 -8.23 -0.71
C THR A 114 -8.15 -8.09 -1.37
N GLY A 115 -7.21 -8.97 -1.00
CA GLY A 115 -5.88 -9.02 -1.59
C GLY A 115 -4.98 -7.91 -1.07
N ALA A 116 -4.08 -7.39 -1.91
CA ALA A 116 -3.08 -6.41 -1.47
C ALA A 116 -2.69 -5.41 -2.55
N VAL A 117 -2.36 -4.20 -2.08
CA VAL A 117 -1.82 -3.12 -2.91
C VAL A 117 -0.59 -2.50 -2.26
N THR A 118 0.48 -2.41 -3.03
CA THR A 118 1.62 -1.53 -2.72
C THR A 118 1.41 -0.21 -3.46
N SER A 119 1.59 0.92 -2.79
CA SER A 119 1.29 2.22 -3.39
C SER A 119 2.29 3.29 -2.97
N VAL A 120 2.73 4.09 -3.94
CA VAL A 120 3.55 5.28 -3.74
C VAL A 120 2.77 6.50 -4.20
N TRP A 121 2.66 7.47 -3.31
CA TRP A 121 1.82 8.64 -3.48
C TRP A 121 2.68 9.89 -3.50
N SER A 122 2.56 10.66 -4.58
CA SER A 122 3.06 12.04 -4.67
C SER A 122 2.57 12.89 -3.51
N ARG A 123 3.23 13.99 -3.17
CA ARG A 123 2.66 14.94 -2.20
C ARG A 123 1.45 15.62 -2.82
N GLY A 124 0.37 15.79 -2.06
CA GLY A 124 -0.86 16.34 -2.65
C GLY A 124 -2.02 16.46 -1.67
N PRO A 125 -3.25 16.66 -2.20
CA PRO A 125 -4.46 16.75 -1.39
C PRO A 125 -4.65 15.47 -0.57
N GLN A 126 -5.50 15.59 0.46
CA GLN A 126 -5.83 14.47 1.32
C GLN A 126 -6.46 13.35 0.49
N ARG A 127 -5.82 12.19 0.53
CA ARG A 127 -6.28 10.94 -0.06
C ARG A 127 -6.47 9.91 1.03
N ALA A 128 -7.08 8.78 0.70
CA ALA A 128 -7.20 7.68 1.64
C ALA A 128 -7.11 6.30 1.00
N ILE A 129 -6.78 5.31 1.84
CA ILE A 129 -7.02 3.90 1.56
C ILE A 129 -8.06 3.42 2.56
N LEU A 130 -9.16 2.86 2.05
CA LEU A 130 -10.21 2.24 2.85
C LEU A 130 -10.16 0.73 2.68
N THR A 131 -10.21 0.05 3.80
CA THR A 131 -10.41 -1.40 3.89
C THR A 131 -11.62 -1.69 4.79
N PRO A 132 -12.05 -2.95 4.95
CA PRO A 132 -13.12 -3.30 5.87
C PRO A 132 -12.88 -2.92 7.34
N THR A 133 -11.63 -2.66 7.74
CA THR A 133 -11.27 -2.38 9.14
C THR A 133 -10.44 -1.11 9.36
N LEU A 134 -9.85 -0.55 8.30
CA LEU A 134 -8.91 0.56 8.40
C LEU A 134 -9.28 1.68 7.42
N THR A 135 -9.19 2.91 7.89
CA THR A 135 -9.02 4.10 7.04
C THR A 135 -7.63 4.67 7.25
N ALA A 136 -6.84 4.74 6.19
CA ALA A 136 -5.51 5.33 6.19
C ALA A 136 -5.52 6.62 5.36
N GLY A 137 -5.38 7.78 6.01
CA GLY A 137 -5.26 9.09 5.38
C GLY A 137 -3.84 9.34 4.87
N ILE A 138 -3.72 9.64 3.57
CA ILE A 138 -2.48 9.70 2.80
C ILE A 138 -2.29 11.11 2.25
N ARG A 139 -1.14 11.75 2.57
CA ARG A 139 -0.76 13.08 2.03
C ARG A 139 0.49 13.05 1.14
N GLY A 140 1.17 11.91 1.07
CA GLY A 140 2.43 11.68 0.36
C GLY A 140 3.30 10.72 1.16
N THR A 141 3.57 9.54 0.61
CA THR A 141 4.18 8.39 1.34
C THR A 141 4.26 7.16 0.41
N GLY A 142 5.06 6.17 0.78
CA GLY A 142 4.94 4.80 0.29
C GLY A 142 4.32 3.91 1.36
N VAL A 143 3.31 3.13 0.99
CA VAL A 143 2.59 2.24 1.90
C VAL A 143 2.28 0.89 1.26
N TYR A 144 2.14 -0.13 2.10
CA TYR A 144 1.63 -1.45 1.72
C TYR A 144 0.35 -1.74 2.50
N THR A 145 -0.69 -2.20 1.80
CA THR A 145 -1.98 -2.57 2.43
C THR A 145 -2.40 -3.94 1.94
N GLN A 146 -2.79 -4.82 2.87
CA GLN A 146 -3.33 -6.14 2.56
C GLN A 146 -4.56 -6.44 3.41
N VAL A 147 -5.61 -6.94 2.76
CA VAL A 147 -6.85 -7.38 3.39
C VAL A 147 -6.90 -8.90 3.39
N TYR A 148 -7.02 -9.45 4.59
CA TYR A 148 -7.34 -10.84 4.82
C TYR A 148 -8.85 -10.93 5.03
N GLY A 149 -9.56 -11.53 4.07
CA GLY A 149 -11.01 -11.73 4.12
C GLY A 149 -11.44 -12.84 5.09
N GLY A 150 -12.71 -13.21 5.02
CA GLY A 150 -13.35 -14.22 5.88
C GLY A 150 -14.37 -13.60 6.84
N GLU A 151 -14.85 -14.41 7.79
CA GLU A 151 -15.88 -14.00 8.76
C GLU A 151 -15.40 -12.85 9.68
N ASN A 152 -14.11 -12.79 9.97
CA ASN A 152 -13.49 -11.71 10.74
C ASN A 152 -12.36 -11.06 9.92
N PRO A 153 -12.69 -10.11 9.02
CA PRO A 153 -11.72 -9.51 8.13
C PRO A 153 -10.66 -8.73 8.91
N ARG A 154 -9.42 -8.78 8.43
CA ARG A 154 -8.28 -8.07 9.01
C ARG A 154 -7.53 -7.30 7.94
N THR A 155 -6.87 -6.23 8.34
CA THR A 155 -6.00 -5.45 7.47
C THR A 155 -4.61 -5.41 8.05
N TYR A 156 -3.63 -5.82 7.25
CA TYR A 156 -2.24 -5.48 7.46
C TYR A 156 -1.93 -4.18 6.72
N PHE A 157 -1.30 -3.23 7.39
CA PHE A 157 -0.93 -1.95 6.80
C PHE A 157 0.48 -1.58 7.23
N CYS A 158 1.39 -1.35 6.29
CA CYS A 158 2.72 -0.81 6.55
C CYS A 158 2.81 0.63 6.06
N ASN A 159 3.10 1.57 6.97
CA ASN A 159 3.64 2.87 6.58
C ASN A 159 5.14 2.69 6.32
N CYS A 160 5.54 2.56 5.05
CA CYS A 160 6.94 2.32 4.70
C CYS A 160 7.80 3.56 4.95
N TYR A 161 7.26 4.75 4.66
CA TYR A 161 7.87 6.05 4.97
C TYR A 161 6.86 7.18 4.77
N GLY A 162 7.01 8.29 5.48
CA GLY A 162 6.12 9.44 5.45
C GLY A 162 5.14 9.46 6.62
N THR A 163 4.04 10.19 6.46
CA THR A 163 3.02 10.37 7.51
C THR A 163 1.68 9.86 7.04
N VAL A 164 1.04 9.06 7.89
CA VAL A 164 -0.28 8.48 7.66
C VAL A 164 -1.14 8.66 8.89
N ASP A 165 -2.37 9.15 8.69
CA ASP A 165 -3.38 9.18 9.75
C ASP A 165 -4.21 7.88 9.69
N LEU A 166 -4.17 7.07 10.74
CA LEU A 166 -4.84 5.78 10.83
C LEU A 166 -6.08 5.88 11.71
N VAL A 167 -7.19 5.33 11.23
CA VAL A 167 -8.43 5.17 11.97
C VAL A 167 -8.92 3.72 11.84
N ALA A 168 -9.01 3.02 12.96
CA ALA A 168 -9.56 1.66 13.06
C ALA A 168 -10.57 1.63 14.20
N GLY A 169 -11.86 1.70 13.85
CA GLY A 169 -12.98 1.91 14.78
C GLY A 169 -12.74 3.08 15.75
N THR A 170 -12.47 2.80 17.03
CA THR A 170 -12.22 3.86 18.03
C THR A 170 -10.75 4.28 18.12
N ASP A 171 -9.83 3.49 17.57
CA ASP A 171 -8.41 3.83 17.54
C ASP A 171 -8.14 4.90 16.47
N LYS A 172 -7.45 5.96 16.89
CA LYS A 172 -6.94 7.03 16.02
C LYS A 172 -5.47 7.25 16.33
N LEU A 173 -4.64 7.23 15.30
CA LEU A 173 -3.19 7.37 15.43
C LEU A 173 -2.60 8.07 14.21
N THR A 174 -1.68 9.02 14.42
CA THR A 174 -0.80 9.49 13.34
C THR A 174 0.51 8.70 13.37
N SER A 175 0.74 7.90 12.34
CA SER A 175 2.00 7.18 12.09
C SER A 175 2.98 8.10 11.35
N ARG A 176 4.22 8.16 11.83
CA ARG A 176 5.34 8.83 11.15
C ARG A 176 6.48 7.85 11.08
N ALA A 177 6.95 7.57 9.86
CA ALA A 177 8.01 6.61 9.62
C ALA A 177 8.99 7.14 8.57
N ASP A 178 10.25 6.74 8.66
CA ASP A 178 11.23 6.80 7.58
C ASP A 178 11.67 5.39 7.13
N TYR A 179 11.28 4.35 7.89
CA TYR A 179 11.54 2.96 7.55
C TYR A 179 10.56 1.97 8.21
N HIS A 180 9.53 1.54 7.47
CA HIS A 180 8.59 0.44 7.77
C HIS A 180 8.01 0.40 9.20
N GLN A 181 6.81 0.97 9.37
CA GLN A 181 5.99 0.88 10.57
C GLN A 181 4.66 0.16 10.28
N PRO A 182 4.54 -1.14 10.57
CA PRO A 182 3.38 -1.93 10.23
C PRO A 182 2.39 -2.16 11.38
N PHE A 183 1.13 -2.27 11.00
CA PHE A 183 -0.04 -2.33 11.88
C PHE A 183 -0.94 -3.48 11.46
N TRP A 184 -1.52 -4.15 12.46
CA TRP A 184 -2.73 -4.93 12.29
C TRP A 184 -3.94 -4.06 12.62
N SER A 185 -4.96 -4.15 11.78
CA SER A 185 -6.27 -3.55 11.99
C SER A 185 -7.35 -4.63 11.90
N GLN A 186 -8.29 -4.61 12.83
CA GLN A 186 -9.34 -5.61 12.95
C GLN A 186 -10.56 -5.07 13.68
N ARG A 187 -11.74 -5.62 13.40
CA ARG A 187 -12.99 -5.14 14.01
C ARG A 187 -13.07 -5.49 15.50
N ASP A 188 -12.80 -6.75 15.84
CA ASP A 188 -12.94 -7.23 17.20
C ASP A 188 -11.56 -7.26 17.88
N PRO A 189 -11.36 -6.63 19.05
CA PRO A 189 -10.10 -6.72 19.78
C PRO A 189 -9.74 -8.17 20.14
N VAL A 190 -8.50 -8.61 19.88
CA VAL A 190 -8.07 -10.01 20.11
C VAL A 190 -7.12 -10.23 21.28
N ASP A 191 -6.58 -9.16 21.86
CA ASP A 191 -5.57 -9.22 22.92
C ASP A 191 -6.09 -8.76 24.29
N GLY A 192 -7.40 -8.52 24.41
CA GLY A 192 -8.04 -8.02 25.63
C GLY A 192 -7.77 -6.55 25.94
N THR A 193 -6.96 -5.84 25.14
CA THR A 193 -6.66 -4.42 25.36
C THR A 193 -7.77 -3.49 24.89
N GLY A 194 -8.78 -4.03 24.20
CA GLY A 194 -9.81 -3.24 23.52
C GLY A 194 -9.29 -2.48 22.30
N ARG A 195 -8.07 -2.77 21.82
CA ARG A 195 -7.47 -2.17 20.63
C ARG A 195 -7.88 -2.89 19.35
N GLN A 196 -8.20 -2.07 18.36
CA GLN A 196 -8.49 -2.46 16.98
C GLN A 196 -7.29 -2.20 16.09
N LEU A 197 -6.34 -1.35 16.53
CA LEU A 197 -5.04 -1.16 15.91
C LEU A 197 -3.92 -1.72 16.80
N LEU A 198 -3.14 -2.65 16.27
CA LEU A 198 -2.08 -3.37 16.99
C LEU A 198 -0.75 -3.29 16.21
N PRO A 199 0.41 -3.42 16.88
CA PRO A 199 1.69 -3.60 16.20
C PRO A 199 1.67 -4.85 15.31
N ALA A 200 2.37 -4.80 14.19
CA ALA A 200 2.64 -5.97 13.36
C ALA A 200 4.16 -6.15 13.15
N PRO A 201 4.63 -7.34 12.76
CA PRO A 201 5.98 -7.49 12.23
C PRO A 201 6.05 -7.00 10.78
N PRO A 202 7.21 -6.53 10.28
CA PRO A 202 7.39 -6.26 8.86
C PRO A 202 7.28 -7.54 8.03
N MET A 203 6.34 -7.56 7.08
CA MET A 203 6.08 -8.70 6.20
C MET A 203 5.54 -8.30 4.82
N ASN A 204 5.60 -9.26 3.90
CA ASN A 204 4.91 -9.32 2.60
C ASN A 204 5.30 -8.29 1.53
N HIS A 205 6.25 -7.39 1.79
CA HIS A 205 6.82 -6.47 0.78
C HIS A 205 8.30 -6.20 1.02
N SER A 206 9.01 -5.81 -0.04
CA SER A 206 10.45 -5.50 0.01
C SER A 206 10.72 -4.00 -0.16
N ASP A 207 11.97 -3.60 0.03
CA ASP A 207 12.36 -2.19 -0.18
C ASP A 207 12.38 -1.90 -1.68
N GLU A 208 12.97 -2.81 -2.46
CA GLU A 208 13.06 -2.74 -3.92
C GLU A 208 11.68 -2.57 -4.57
N GLU A 209 10.65 -3.18 -3.98
CA GLU A 209 9.26 -2.99 -4.40
C GLU A 209 8.85 -1.51 -4.40
N LEU A 210 9.03 -0.85 -3.24
CA LEU A 210 8.70 0.55 -3.07
C LEU A 210 9.61 1.44 -3.92
N GLU A 211 10.88 1.07 -4.05
CA GLU A 211 11.84 1.81 -4.87
C GLU A 211 11.47 1.83 -6.34
N VAL A 212 11.06 0.70 -6.91
CA VAL A 212 10.65 0.67 -8.32
C VAL A 212 9.38 1.49 -8.51
N LEU A 213 8.38 1.35 -7.65
CA LEU A 213 7.16 2.16 -7.73
C LEU A 213 7.47 3.66 -7.61
N ALA A 214 8.33 4.06 -6.67
CA ALA A 214 8.74 5.45 -6.51
C ALA A 214 9.42 5.99 -7.77
N ARG A 215 10.30 5.21 -8.40
CA ARG A 215 10.98 5.61 -9.65
C ARG A 215 10.00 5.84 -10.81
N LEU A 216 8.95 5.03 -10.93
CA LEU A 216 7.93 5.19 -11.98
C LEU A 216 7.27 6.57 -11.94
N VAL A 217 7.21 7.19 -10.76
CA VAL A 217 6.66 8.53 -10.54
C VAL A 217 7.73 9.55 -10.14
N ARG A 218 9.00 9.29 -10.49
CA ARG A 218 10.15 10.19 -10.28
C ARG A 218 10.36 10.61 -8.83
N GLN A 219 10.03 9.72 -7.91
CA GLN A 219 10.26 9.86 -6.48
C GLN A 219 11.38 8.93 -6.02
N ARG A 220 11.85 9.18 -4.80
CA ARG A 220 12.78 8.33 -4.07
C ARG A 220 12.17 7.98 -2.73
N THR A 221 12.42 6.77 -2.25
CA THR A 221 12.01 6.36 -0.90
C THR A 221 12.85 7.09 0.16
N ALA A 222 12.38 7.14 1.41
CA ALA A 222 13.09 7.85 2.48
C ALA A 222 14.51 7.29 2.70
N TRP A 223 14.69 5.97 2.67
CA TRP A 223 16.00 5.32 2.79
C TRP A 223 16.90 5.56 1.57
N GLN A 224 16.34 5.65 0.36
CA GLN A 224 17.11 6.05 -0.81
C GLN A 224 17.62 7.48 -0.65
N VAL A 225 16.80 8.40 -0.14
CA VAL A 225 17.21 9.80 0.13
C VAL A 225 18.27 9.85 1.22
N ALA A 226 18.12 9.06 2.29
CA ALA A 226 19.09 8.97 3.39
C ALA A 226 20.38 8.24 3.02
N GLY A 227 20.39 7.46 1.94
CA GLY A 227 21.54 6.66 1.50
C GLY A 227 21.81 5.41 2.35
N ARG A 228 20.86 5.02 3.21
CA ARG A 228 20.95 3.82 4.07
C ARG A 228 19.57 3.26 4.39
N THR A 229 19.50 1.96 4.67
CA THR A 229 18.30 1.27 5.19
C THR A 229 18.33 1.21 6.72
N GLY A 230 17.17 1.00 7.34
CA GLY A 230 17.04 0.80 8.79
C GLY A 230 16.90 -0.66 9.19
N ALA A 231 16.57 -0.89 10.46
CA ALA A 231 16.16 -2.21 10.94
C ALA A 231 14.69 -2.47 10.59
N LYS A 232 14.37 -3.66 10.07
CA LYS A 232 12.97 -4.10 9.88
C LYS A 232 12.39 -4.61 11.21
N ASP A 233 12.37 -3.75 12.21
CA ASP A 233 11.84 -4.03 13.56
C ASP A 233 10.38 -3.56 13.74
N GLY A 234 9.84 -2.84 12.75
CA GLY A 234 8.49 -2.31 12.75
C GLY A 234 8.32 -1.00 13.51
N LEU A 235 9.39 -0.42 14.05
CA LEU A 235 9.31 0.84 14.80
C LEU A 235 9.19 2.06 13.88
N GLY A 236 9.44 1.91 12.57
CA GLY A 236 9.31 3.00 11.61
C GLY A 236 10.51 3.91 11.52
N GLN A 237 11.67 3.53 12.09
CA GLN A 237 12.85 4.39 12.19
C GLN A 237 14.06 3.79 11.45
N LEU A 238 14.77 4.62 10.70
CA LEU A 238 16.06 4.28 10.11
C LEU A 238 17.11 4.02 11.20
N ASP A 239 17.07 4.86 12.25
CA ASP A 239 17.95 4.78 13.40
C ASP A 239 17.12 4.39 14.63
N PRO A 240 17.17 3.12 15.09
CA PRO A 240 16.38 2.67 16.23
C PRO A 240 16.72 3.47 17.50
N VAL A 241 15.69 3.98 18.17
CA VAL A 241 15.86 4.69 19.45
C VAL A 241 15.68 3.67 20.59
N PRO A 242 16.67 3.50 21.49
CA PRO A 242 16.53 2.60 22.63
C PRO A 242 15.28 2.90 23.45
N GLY A 243 14.51 1.85 23.78
CA GLY A 243 13.26 1.97 24.55
C GLY A 243 12.07 2.54 23.77
N MET A 244 12.21 2.84 22.48
CA MET A 244 11.08 3.24 21.65
C MET A 244 10.06 2.11 21.56
N GLN A 245 8.80 2.46 21.82
CA GLN A 245 7.67 1.56 21.64
C GLN A 245 6.93 1.88 20.35
N HIS A 246 6.40 0.83 19.72
CA HIS A 246 5.50 0.95 18.59
C HIS A 246 4.34 1.91 18.92
N PRO A 247 3.97 2.85 18.04
CA PRO A 247 2.98 3.87 18.38
C PRO A 247 1.60 3.31 18.69
N ALA A 248 1.23 2.13 18.18
CA ALA A 248 -0.02 1.46 18.53
C ALA A 248 -0.09 1.01 20.02
N LEU A 249 1.05 0.96 20.73
CA LEU A 249 1.11 0.63 22.15
C LEU A 249 1.01 1.87 23.06
N ARG A 250 1.15 3.08 22.51
CA ARG A 250 1.09 4.32 23.30
C ARG A 250 -0.29 4.50 23.92
N ALA A 251 -0.34 5.19 25.06
CA ALA A 251 -1.60 5.49 25.74
C ALA A 251 -2.57 6.22 24.81
N ARG A 252 -3.85 5.81 24.82
CA ARG A 252 -4.90 6.51 24.08
C ARG A 252 -5.10 7.90 24.71
N PRO A 253 -5.25 8.97 23.92
CA PRO A 253 -5.72 10.23 24.49
C PRO A 253 -7.09 9.99 25.15
N PRO A 254 -7.41 10.68 26.26
CA PRO A 254 -8.71 10.54 26.91
C PRO A 254 -9.81 10.81 25.90
N SER A 255 -10.86 9.97 25.89
CA SER A 255 -12.05 10.22 25.09
C SER A 255 -12.59 11.59 25.48
N ALA A 256 -12.69 12.53 24.53
CA ALA A 256 -13.48 13.74 24.76
C ALA A 256 -14.89 13.26 25.14
N ALA A 257 -15.34 13.62 26.34
CA ALA A 257 -16.71 13.37 26.75
C ALA A 257 -17.64 14.01 25.70
N ARG A 258 -18.55 13.21 25.16
CA ARG A 258 -19.63 13.71 24.30
C ARG A 258 -20.68 14.40 25.16
#